data_AF-A0A075H2F2-F1
#
_entry.id   AF-A0A075H2F2-F1
#
_cell.length_a   1.000
_cell.length_b   1.000
_cell.length_c   1.000
_cell.angle_alpha   90.00
_cell.angle_beta   90.00
_cell.angle_gamma   90.00
#
_symmetry.space_group_name_H-M   'P 1'
#
loop_
_entity.id
_entity.type
_entity.pdbx_description
1 polymer ?
#
loop_
_entity_poly.entity_id
_entity_poly.type
_entity_poly.pdbx_seq_one_letter_code
_entity_poly.pdbx_strand_id
1 'polypeptide(L)'
;MTPEEAGTLFAYLSLLAGISGIGIIGFLLSAKKYQRIDEKLATLRAEHSKEALFFAGFVALFCMMASLYLSDIAHFIPCKLCWYQRIMMYPLAFLLLFAGLRTDFSIRPYGLLLSGIGGLTSIYHYQLQLNPAQHSPFCSAFESCTVQFLQVFGFMSIPLMALMGFTLIFALLLFANPPTSGGENDSSVADESAPENSEE
;
A
#
# COMPACT_ATOMS: atom_id res chain seq x y z
N MET A 1 20.41 6.23 19.75
CA MET A 1 19.09 5.59 19.80
C MET A 1 19.33 4.09 19.83
N THR A 2 18.84 3.40 20.85
CA THR A 2 18.98 1.94 20.92
C THR A 2 18.02 1.27 19.93
N PRO A 3 18.27 0.02 19.51
CA PRO A 3 17.34 -0.71 18.63
C PRO A 3 15.92 -0.82 19.21
N GLU A 4 15.78 -0.90 20.53
CA GLU A 4 14.49 -0.98 21.23
C GLU A 4 13.73 0.36 21.21
N GLU A 5 14.43 1.47 21.43
CA GLU A 5 13.85 2.82 21.32
C GLU A 5 13.37 3.09 19.89
N ALA A 6 14.19 2.75 18.90
CA ALA A 6 13.85 2.89 17.48
C ALA A 6 12.65 2.01 17.11
N GLY A 7 12.64 0.76 17.54
CA GLY A 7 11.52 -0.16 17.32
C GLY A 7 10.22 0.34 17.92
N THR A 8 10.27 0.91 19.13
CA THR A 8 9.09 1.50 19.80
C THR A 8 8.58 2.74 19.07
N LEU A 9 9.48 3.61 18.60
CA LEU A 9 9.09 4.77 17.79
C LEU A 9 8.42 4.33 16.49
N PHE A 10 9.01 3.39 15.76
CA PHE A 10 8.44 2.85 14.53
C PHE A 10 7.06 2.22 14.80
N ALA A 11 6.90 1.53 15.92
CA ALA A 11 5.64 0.94 16.32
C ALA A 11 4.51 1.97 16.47
N TYR A 12 4.77 3.08 17.18
CA TYR A 12 3.80 4.16 17.33
C TYR A 12 3.44 4.81 16.00
N LEU A 13 4.44 5.10 15.16
CA LEU A 13 4.23 5.68 13.84
C LEU A 13 3.41 4.74 12.94
N SER A 14 3.71 3.45 12.95
CA SER A 14 2.95 2.44 12.21
C SER A 14 1.51 2.32 12.70
N LEU A 15 1.24 2.40 14.01
CA LEU A 15 -0.15 2.39 14.51
C LEU A 15 -0.93 3.60 14.03
N LEU A 16 -0.35 4.79 14.14
CA LEU A 16 -0.98 6.01 13.64
C LEU A 16 -1.25 5.90 12.14
N ALA A 17 -0.27 5.44 11.36
CA ALA A 17 -0.41 5.22 9.92
C ALA A 17 -1.55 4.23 9.60
N GLY A 18 -1.62 3.11 10.32
CA GLY A 18 -2.66 2.10 10.16
C GLY A 18 -4.06 2.64 10.48
N ILE A 19 -4.22 3.30 11.62
CA ILE A 19 -5.51 3.91 12.03
C ILE A 19 -5.96 4.96 11.02
N SER A 20 -5.05 5.85 10.60
CA SER A 20 -5.33 6.86 9.58
C SER A 20 -5.70 6.21 8.24
N GLY A 21 -4.96 5.21 7.80
CA GLY A 21 -5.21 4.51 6.53
C GLY A 21 -6.56 3.81 6.51
N ILE A 22 -6.89 3.04 7.56
CA ILE A 22 -8.18 2.37 7.71
C ILE A 22 -9.32 3.39 7.80
N GLY A 23 -9.11 4.48 8.56
CA GLY A 23 -10.07 5.57 8.67
C GLY A 23 -10.37 6.23 7.33
N ILE A 24 -9.34 6.53 6.53
CA ILE A 24 -9.48 7.07 5.17
C ILE A 24 -10.26 6.09 4.29
N ILE A 25 -9.89 4.80 4.27
CA ILE A 25 -10.58 3.79 3.46
C ILE A 25 -12.05 3.69 3.87
N GLY A 26 -12.33 3.56 5.17
CA GLY A 26 -13.70 3.50 5.70
C GLY A 26 -14.52 4.74 5.36
N PHE A 27 -13.90 5.93 5.46
CA PHE A 27 -14.52 7.19 5.07
C PHE A 27 -14.82 7.26 3.57
N LEU A 28 -13.89 6.86 2.71
CA LEU A 28 -14.08 6.81 1.26
C LEU A 28 -15.21 5.83 0.86
N LEU A 29 -15.27 4.66 1.49
CA LEU A 29 -16.33 3.68 1.27
C LEU A 29 -17.69 4.19 1.76
N SER A 30 -17.72 4.86 2.92
CA SER A 30 -18.93 5.46 3.47
C SER A 30 -19.41 6.63 2.62
N ALA A 31 -18.51 7.47 2.11
CA ALA A 31 -18.84 8.61 1.26
C ALA A 31 -19.55 8.17 -0.02
N LYS A 32 -19.13 7.06 -0.64
CA LYS A 32 -19.83 6.47 -1.81
C LYS A 32 -21.30 6.10 -1.53
N LYS A 33 -21.66 5.86 -0.27
CA LYS A 33 -23.03 5.55 0.14
C LYS A 33 -23.92 6.79 0.22
N TYR A 34 -23.33 7.98 0.41
CA TYR A 34 -24.06 9.23 0.62
C TYR A 34 -23.69 10.24 -0.47
N GLN A 35 -24.56 10.43 -1.47
CA GLN A 35 -24.30 11.31 -2.63
C GLN A 35 -23.78 12.72 -2.25
N ARG A 36 -24.34 13.33 -1.19
CA ARG A 36 -23.92 14.65 -0.72
C ARG A 36 -22.50 14.71 -0.13
N ILE A 37 -22.01 13.60 0.40
CA ILE A 37 -20.63 13.49 0.92
C ILE A 37 -19.68 13.21 -0.24
N ASP A 38 -20.10 12.41 -1.23
CA ASP A 38 -19.32 12.10 -2.43
C ASP A 38 -18.97 13.38 -3.22
N GLU A 39 -19.92 14.30 -3.41
CA GLU A 39 -19.67 15.59 -4.07
C GLU A 39 -18.64 16.44 -3.31
N LYS A 40 -18.79 16.58 -1.99
CA LYS A 40 -17.83 17.31 -1.14
C LYS A 40 -16.45 16.64 -1.11
N LEU A 41 -16.43 15.32 -1.15
CA LEU A 41 -15.20 14.55 -1.19
C LEU A 41 -14.50 14.74 -2.55
N ALA A 42 -15.24 14.80 -3.65
CA ALA A 42 -14.67 15.04 -4.97
C ALA A 42 -13.97 16.41 -5.05
N THR A 43 -14.56 17.46 -4.48
CA THR A 43 -13.91 18.78 -4.44
C THR A 43 -12.66 18.77 -3.57
N LEU A 44 -12.71 18.20 -2.36
CA LEU A 44 -11.55 18.06 -1.48
C LEU A 44 -10.42 17.24 -2.11
N ARG A 45 -10.76 16.17 -2.83
CA ARG A 45 -9.79 15.33 -3.54
C ARG A 45 -9.15 16.09 -4.70
N ALA A 46 -9.90 16.90 -5.43
CA ALA A 46 -9.34 17.71 -6.50
C ALA A 46 -8.30 18.71 -5.97
N GLU A 47 -8.58 19.33 -4.82
CA GLU A 47 -7.67 20.29 -4.18
C GLU A 47 -6.43 19.61 -3.58
N HIS A 48 -6.60 18.45 -2.92
CA HIS A 48 -5.53 17.81 -2.13
C HIS A 48 -4.92 16.53 -2.74
N SER A 49 -5.22 16.22 -4.00
CA SER A 49 -4.75 14.99 -4.67
C SER A 49 -3.24 14.92 -4.80
N LYS A 50 -2.59 16.07 -5.05
CA LYS A 50 -1.14 16.19 -5.26
C LYS A 50 -0.38 15.94 -3.97
N GLU A 51 -0.85 16.56 -2.90
CA GLU A 51 -0.33 16.43 -1.54
C GLU A 51 -0.46 14.98 -1.06
N ALA A 52 -1.61 14.34 -1.32
CA ALA A 52 -1.81 12.94 -0.97
C ALA A 52 -0.84 12.01 -1.71
N LEU A 53 -0.60 12.25 -3.02
CA LEU A 53 0.35 11.47 -3.80
C LEU A 53 1.79 11.65 -3.31
N PHE A 54 2.20 12.90 -3.06
CA PHE A 54 3.53 13.21 -2.53
C PHE A 54 3.73 12.63 -1.13
N PHE A 55 2.72 12.74 -0.26
CA PHE A 55 2.75 12.17 1.08
C PHE A 55 2.82 10.65 1.05
N ALA A 56 2.14 9.98 0.11
CA ALA A 56 2.28 8.53 -0.08
C ALA A 56 3.72 8.13 -0.43
N GLY A 57 4.40 8.92 -1.26
CA GLY A 57 5.83 8.73 -1.56
C GLY A 57 6.72 8.93 -0.34
N PHE A 58 6.44 9.94 0.48
CA PHE A 58 7.18 10.18 1.72
C PHE A 58 7.02 9.03 2.72
N VAL A 59 5.80 8.50 2.90
CA VAL A 59 5.53 7.33 3.74
C VAL A 59 6.31 6.11 3.22
N ALA A 60 6.28 5.85 1.91
CA ALA A 60 7.02 4.74 1.31
C ALA A 60 8.55 4.88 1.50
N LEU A 61 9.09 6.09 1.34
CA LEU A 61 10.50 6.38 1.61
C LEU A 61 10.85 6.15 3.09
N PHE A 62 10.02 6.62 4.01
CA PHE A 62 10.21 6.38 5.44
C PHE A 62 10.19 4.88 5.77
N CYS A 63 9.24 4.12 5.22
CA CYS A 63 9.19 2.65 5.39
C CYS A 63 10.45 1.96 4.83
N MET A 64 10.96 2.41 3.68
CA MET A 64 12.23 1.91 3.12
C MET A 64 13.39 2.18 4.06
N MET A 65 13.53 3.42 4.55
CA MET A 65 14.60 3.81 5.48
C MET A 65 14.52 3.04 6.80
N ALA A 66 13.32 2.88 7.37
CA ALA A 66 13.11 2.10 8.58
C ALA A 66 13.50 0.61 8.35
N SER A 67 13.16 0.05 7.19
CA SER A 67 13.54 -1.31 6.83
C SER A 67 15.06 -1.50 6.69
N LEU A 68 15.77 -0.51 6.13
CA LEU A 68 17.23 -0.50 6.02
C LEU A 68 17.89 -0.34 7.39
N TYR A 69 17.37 0.55 8.23
CA TYR A 69 17.88 0.76 9.59
C TYR A 69 17.87 -0.53 10.41
N LEU A 70 16.76 -1.26 10.36
CA LEU A 70 16.64 -2.55 11.04
C LEU A 70 17.64 -3.61 10.50
N SER A 71 17.96 -3.55 9.21
CA SER A 71 18.90 -4.47 8.56
C SER A 71 20.35 -4.19 8.89
N ASP A 72 20.77 -2.94 8.68
CA ASP A 72 22.19 -2.58 8.63
C ASP A 72 22.71 -2.12 9.99
N ILE A 73 21.85 -1.49 10.80
CA ILE A 73 22.22 -0.96 12.11
C ILE A 73 21.79 -1.90 13.23
N ALA A 74 20.55 -2.43 13.18
CA ALA A 74 20.08 -3.38 14.19
C ALA A 74 20.47 -4.85 13.89
N HIS A 75 21.11 -5.09 12.73
CA HIS A 75 21.58 -6.41 12.29
C HIS A 75 20.48 -7.50 12.25
N PHE A 76 19.23 -7.11 12.00
CA PHE A 76 18.14 -8.07 11.78
C PHE A 76 18.23 -8.63 10.36
N ILE A 77 18.54 -9.93 10.26
CA ILE A 77 18.70 -10.63 8.99
C ILE A 77 17.30 -10.79 8.35
N PRO A 78 17.05 -10.22 7.16
CA PRO A 78 15.76 -10.34 6.50
C PRO A 78 15.55 -11.76 5.96
N CYS A 79 14.40 -12.36 6.24
CA CYS A 79 13.98 -13.62 5.61
C CYS A 79 13.49 -13.40 4.17
N LYS A 80 13.25 -14.49 3.43
CA LYS A 80 12.65 -14.46 2.08
C LYS A 80 11.34 -13.67 1.98
N LEU A 81 10.42 -13.80 2.94
CA LEU A 81 9.18 -13.03 2.95
C LEU A 81 9.39 -11.53 3.21
N CYS A 82 10.35 -11.16 4.07
CA CYS A 82 10.76 -9.75 4.22
C CYS A 82 11.33 -9.20 2.91
N TRP A 83 12.09 -10.00 2.17
CA TRP A 83 12.60 -9.61 0.85
C TRP A 83 11.49 -9.34 -0.16
N TYR A 84 10.46 -10.18 -0.21
CA TYR A 84 9.28 -9.92 -1.06
C TYR A 84 8.60 -8.60 -0.68
N GLN A 85 8.44 -8.30 0.62
CA GLN A 85 7.90 -7.01 1.07
C GLN A 85 8.79 -5.83 0.65
N ARG A 86 10.11 -5.96 0.74
CA ARG A 86 11.07 -4.92 0.29
C ARG A 86 10.98 -4.67 -1.22
N ILE A 87 10.89 -5.73 -2.03
CA ILE A 87 10.76 -5.61 -3.49
C ILE A 87 9.49 -4.86 -3.87
N MET A 88 8.41 -4.97 -3.09
CA MET A 88 7.18 -4.21 -3.34
C MET A 88 7.29 -2.75 -2.83
N MET A 89 7.92 -2.53 -1.66
CA MET A 89 7.97 -1.20 -1.03
C MET A 89 9.02 -0.26 -1.64
N TYR A 90 10.22 -0.77 -1.97
CA TYR A 90 11.34 0.09 -2.37
C TYR A 90 11.11 0.80 -3.71
N PRO A 91 10.57 0.15 -4.76
CA PRO A 91 10.19 0.85 -5.99
C PRO A 91 9.12 1.91 -5.73
N LEU A 92 8.17 1.63 -4.84
CA LEU A 92 7.10 2.57 -4.47
C LEU A 92 7.64 3.88 -3.91
N ALA A 93 8.69 3.83 -3.07
CA ALA A 93 9.32 5.02 -2.51
C ALA A 93 9.76 6.00 -3.60
N PHE A 94 10.47 5.51 -4.62
CA PHE A 94 10.94 6.36 -5.71
C PHE A 94 9.81 6.73 -6.66
N LEU A 95 9.00 5.77 -7.10
CA LEU A 95 7.94 6.00 -8.08
C LEU A 95 6.93 7.05 -7.58
N LEU A 96 6.45 6.92 -6.35
CA LEU A 96 5.45 7.83 -5.78
C LEU A 96 6.04 9.20 -5.44
N LEU A 97 7.29 9.27 -4.99
CA LEU A 97 7.95 10.54 -4.71
C LEU A 97 8.17 11.35 -5.99
N PHE A 98 8.69 10.71 -7.05
CA PHE A 98 8.85 11.37 -8.36
C PHE A 98 7.50 11.74 -9.00
N ALA A 99 6.51 10.85 -8.90
CA ALA A 99 5.16 11.13 -9.39
C ALA A 99 4.50 12.29 -8.64
N GLY A 100 4.70 12.41 -7.32
CA GLY A 100 4.24 13.54 -6.53
C GLY A 100 4.88 14.86 -6.97
N LEU A 101 6.19 14.86 -7.25
CA LEU A 101 6.90 16.04 -7.75
C LEU A 101 6.44 16.47 -9.15
N ARG A 102 6.10 15.51 -10.02
CA ARG A 102 5.58 15.79 -11.38
C ARG A 102 4.07 15.88 -11.46
N THR A 103 3.36 15.62 -10.37
CA THR A 103 1.90 15.50 -10.32
C THR A 103 1.34 14.50 -11.35
N ASP A 104 2.06 13.39 -11.56
CA ASP A 104 1.70 12.36 -12.53
C ASP A 104 0.84 11.26 -11.87
N PHE A 105 -0.46 11.30 -12.13
CA PHE A 105 -1.41 10.33 -11.59
C PHE A 105 -1.45 9.00 -12.36
N SER A 106 -0.74 8.89 -13.49
CA SER A 106 -0.67 7.66 -14.30
C SER A 106 -0.04 6.49 -13.54
N ILE A 107 0.78 6.78 -12.51
CA ILE A 107 1.44 5.76 -11.69
C ILE A 107 0.51 5.11 -10.66
N ARG A 108 -0.63 5.75 -10.36
CA ARG A 108 -1.55 5.34 -9.30
C ARG A 108 -1.99 3.87 -9.37
N PRO A 109 -2.44 3.29 -10.50
CA PRO A 109 -2.85 1.88 -10.55
C PRO A 109 -1.70 0.93 -10.20
N TYR A 110 -0.47 1.25 -10.63
CA TYR A 110 0.73 0.47 -10.29
C TYR A 110 1.02 0.55 -8.79
N GLY A 111 0.93 1.75 -8.20
CA GLY A 111 1.09 1.95 -6.76
C GLY A 111 0.04 1.17 -5.94
N LEU A 112 -1.23 1.18 -6.37
CA LEU A 112 -2.31 0.43 -5.72
C LEU A 112 -2.08 -1.08 -5.79
N LEU A 113 -1.66 -1.59 -6.95
CA LEU A 113 -1.38 -3.01 -7.14
C LEU A 113 -0.22 -3.46 -6.24
N LEU A 114 0.91 -2.76 -6.27
CA LEU A 114 2.08 -3.12 -5.48
C LEU A 114 1.84 -2.98 -3.98
N SER A 115 1.16 -1.91 -3.53
CA SER A 115 0.81 -1.76 -2.11
C SER A 115 -0.21 -2.80 -1.64
N GLY A 116 -1.15 -3.19 -2.51
CA GLY A 116 -2.09 -4.28 -2.25
C GLY A 116 -1.38 -5.64 -2.09
N ILE A 117 -0.52 -6.02 -3.05
CA ILE A 117 0.25 -7.27 -2.99
C ILE A 117 1.23 -7.27 -1.81
N GLY A 118 1.90 -6.15 -1.54
CA GLY A 118 2.77 -5.97 -0.38
C GLY A 118 2.02 -6.14 0.95
N GLY A 119 0.80 -5.60 1.03
CA GLY A 119 -0.09 -5.77 2.17
C GLY A 119 -0.52 -7.23 2.37
N LEU A 120 -0.96 -7.90 1.31
CA LEU A 120 -1.32 -9.32 1.36
C LEU A 120 -0.14 -10.21 1.80
N THR A 121 1.05 -9.93 1.27
CA THR A 121 2.29 -10.62 1.67
C THR A 121 2.60 -10.40 3.14
N SER A 122 2.34 -9.20 3.66
CA SER A 122 2.52 -8.85 5.08
C SER A 122 1.53 -9.58 5.99
N ILE A 123 0.27 -9.69 5.57
CA ILE A 123 -0.76 -10.48 6.29
C ILE A 123 -0.34 -11.95 6.36
N TYR A 124 0.06 -12.54 5.23
CA TYR A 124 0.53 -13.92 5.18
C TYR A 124 1.73 -14.14 6.11
N HIS A 125 2.71 -13.23 6.07
CA HIS A 125 3.90 -13.34 6.92
C HIS A 125 3.56 -13.19 8.41
N TYR A 126 2.68 -12.26 8.79
CA TYR A 126 2.23 -12.11 10.18
C TYR A 126 1.50 -13.38 10.66
N GLN A 127 0.62 -13.94 9.83
CA GLN A 127 -0.09 -15.18 10.14
C GLN A 127 0.89 -16.36 10.29
N LEU A 128 1.95 -16.42 9.49
CA LEU A 128 3.04 -17.39 9.62
C LEU A 128 3.79 -17.26 10.96
N GLN A 129 4.00 -16.04 11.45
CA GLN A 129 4.60 -15.80 12.76
C GLN A 129 3.71 -16.23 13.93
N LEU A 130 2.38 -16.15 13.77
CA LEU A 130 1.43 -16.55 14.81
C LEU A 130 1.24 -18.07 14.90
N ASN A 131 1.40 -18.78 13.79
CA ASN A 131 1.35 -20.23 13.76
C ASN A 131 2.66 -20.78 13.17
N PRO A 132 3.73 -20.97 13.96
CA PRO A 132 5.02 -21.44 13.45
C PRO A 132 5.01 -22.88 12.92
N ALA A 133 3.99 -23.67 13.28
CA ALA A 133 3.90 -25.09 12.90
C ALA A 133 3.43 -25.32 11.45
N GLN A 134 2.87 -24.30 10.79
CA GLN A 134 2.59 -24.39 9.36
C GLN A 134 3.90 -24.28 8.57
N HIS A 135 4.16 -25.31 7.77
CA HIS A 135 5.22 -25.26 6.78
C HIS A 135 4.84 -24.30 5.66
N SER A 136 5.70 -23.33 5.38
CA SER A 136 5.57 -22.47 4.21
C SER A 136 6.53 -22.95 3.12
N PRO A 137 6.09 -23.10 1.87
CA PRO A 137 6.97 -23.43 0.75
C PRO A 137 7.99 -22.32 0.45
N PHE A 138 7.76 -21.09 0.95
CA PHE A 138 8.60 -19.93 0.71
C PHE A 138 9.75 -19.79 1.71
N CYS A 139 9.74 -20.56 2.79
CA CYS A 139 10.73 -20.46 3.87
C CYS A 139 11.48 -21.79 4.02
N SER A 140 12.81 -21.73 3.98
CA SER A 140 13.68 -22.90 4.12
C SER A 140 14.05 -23.14 5.58
N ALA A 141 14.44 -24.37 5.94
CA ALA A 141 14.89 -24.72 7.30
C ALA A 141 16.07 -23.87 7.83
N PHE A 142 16.84 -23.25 6.93
CA PHE A 142 17.96 -22.37 7.26
C PHE A 142 17.57 -20.89 7.45
N GLU A 143 16.35 -20.49 7.08
CA GLU A 143 15.87 -19.10 7.20
C GLU A 143 14.46 -19.08 7.80
N SER A 144 14.38 -18.83 9.10
CA SER A 144 13.14 -18.90 9.85
C SER A 144 12.31 -17.61 9.67
N CYS A 145 11.38 -17.61 8.72
CA CYS A 145 10.35 -16.56 8.59
C CYS A 145 9.40 -16.49 9.80
N THR A 146 9.45 -17.48 10.69
CA THR A 146 8.65 -17.57 11.92
C THR A 146 9.29 -16.86 13.11
N VAL A 147 10.58 -16.50 13.01
CA VAL A 147 11.30 -15.82 14.10
C VAL A 147 10.87 -14.37 14.20
N GLN A 148 10.50 -13.97 15.41
CA GLN A 148 10.13 -12.60 15.75
C GLN A 148 11.34 -11.89 16.35
N PHE A 149 12.12 -11.20 15.51
CA PHE A 149 13.31 -10.43 15.96
C PHE A 149 12.95 -9.22 16.81
N LEU A 150 11.78 -8.64 16.56
CA LEU A 150 11.28 -7.47 17.25
C LEU A 150 9.79 -7.67 17.55
N GLN A 151 9.44 -7.63 18.82
CA GLN A 151 8.06 -7.73 19.30
C GLN A 151 7.78 -6.58 20.24
N VAL A 152 7.21 -5.51 19.68
CA VAL A 152 6.81 -4.33 20.44
C VAL A 152 5.37 -4.53 20.92
N PHE A 153 5.06 -4.14 22.15
CA PHE A 153 3.74 -4.30 22.78
C PHE A 153 3.21 -5.75 22.86
N GLY A 154 4.03 -6.77 22.61
CA GLY A 154 3.62 -8.17 22.68
C GLY A 154 2.83 -8.69 21.48
N PHE A 155 2.49 -7.84 20.50
CA PHE A 155 1.79 -8.26 19.26
C PHE A 155 2.36 -7.62 17.99
N MET A 156 3.11 -6.52 18.12
CA MET A 156 3.57 -5.79 16.96
C MET A 156 4.92 -6.32 16.49
N SER A 157 4.87 -7.05 15.37
CA SER A 157 6.04 -7.53 14.67
C SER A 157 6.36 -6.69 13.43
N ILE A 158 7.56 -6.90 12.87
CA ILE A 158 8.02 -6.21 11.66
C ILE A 158 7.03 -6.34 10.49
N PRO A 159 6.47 -7.54 10.17
CA PRO A 159 5.45 -7.66 9.12
C PRO A 159 4.19 -6.86 9.39
N LEU A 160 3.76 -6.72 10.66
CA LEU A 160 2.59 -5.92 11.01
C LEU A 160 2.85 -4.43 10.80
N MET A 161 4.05 -3.94 11.15
CA MET A 161 4.46 -2.56 10.88
C MET A 161 4.47 -2.25 9.37
N ALA A 162 4.98 -3.19 8.55
CA ALA A 162 4.98 -3.09 7.11
C ALA A 162 3.54 -3.07 6.54
N LEU A 163 2.64 -3.90 7.08
CA LEU A 163 1.23 -3.92 6.70
C LEU A 163 0.60 -2.53 6.90
N MET A 164 0.80 -1.89 8.04
CA MET A 164 0.24 -0.56 8.31
C MET A 164 0.76 0.50 7.33
N GLY A 165 2.06 0.43 6.98
CA GLY A 165 2.65 1.30 5.95
C GLY A 165 2.00 1.11 4.58
N PHE A 166 1.86 -0.15 4.14
CA PHE A 166 1.18 -0.46 2.88
C PHE A 166 -0.29 -0.03 2.88
N THR A 167 -1.00 -0.21 4.00
CA THR A 167 -2.39 0.23 4.15
C THR A 167 -2.52 1.75 4.02
N LEU A 168 -1.64 2.53 4.66
CA LEU A 168 -1.66 3.98 4.53
C LEU A 168 -1.36 4.43 3.10
N ILE A 169 -0.34 3.86 2.46
CA ILE A 169 -0.01 4.16 1.06
C ILE A 169 -1.20 3.84 0.15
N PHE A 170 -1.80 2.66 0.31
CA PHE A 170 -2.97 2.25 -0.46
C PHE A 170 -4.15 3.21 -0.25
N ALA A 171 -4.41 3.63 1.00
CA ALA A 171 -5.46 4.59 1.32
C ALA A 171 -5.23 5.96 0.69
N LEU A 172 -4.00 6.48 0.74
CA LEU A 172 -3.63 7.75 0.13
C LEU A 172 -3.74 7.70 -1.39
N LEU A 173 -3.34 6.59 -2.01
CA LEU A 173 -3.52 6.39 -3.46
C LEU A 173 -4.99 6.23 -3.84
N LEU A 174 -5.82 5.62 -2.99
CA LEU A 174 -7.26 5.60 -3.20
C LEU A 174 -7.86 7.01 -3.11
N PHE A 175 -7.36 7.86 -2.22
CA PHE A 175 -7.77 9.26 -2.09
C PHE A 175 -7.27 10.13 -3.26
N ALA A 176 -6.03 9.97 -3.72
CA ALA A 176 -5.50 10.71 -4.86
C ALA A 176 -6.29 10.38 -6.14
N ASN A 177 -7.11 11.29 -6.64
CA ASN A 177 -7.78 11.16 -7.94
C ASN A 177 -7.19 12.18 -8.91
N PRO A 178 -6.99 11.82 -10.20
CA PRO A 178 -6.76 12.83 -11.20
C PRO A 178 -7.99 13.76 -11.26
N PRO A 179 -7.82 15.07 -11.47
CA PRO A 179 -8.95 15.93 -11.82
C PRO A 179 -9.60 15.33 -13.07
N THR A 180 -10.92 15.15 -13.04
CA THR A 180 -11.67 14.64 -14.18
C THR A 180 -11.38 15.53 -15.37
N SER A 181 -10.64 15.03 -16.35
CA SER A 181 -10.64 15.55 -17.70
C SER A 181 -12.10 15.53 -18.15
N GLY A 182 -12.64 16.71 -18.48
CA GLY A 182 -14.00 16.86 -18.98
C GLY A 182 -14.29 15.84 -20.08
N GLY A 183 -15.53 15.36 -20.12
CA GLY A 183 -15.95 14.29 -21.01
C GLY A 183 -15.62 14.57 -22.48
N GLU A 184 -15.07 13.56 -23.13
CA GLU A 184 -15.37 13.28 -24.53
C GLU A 184 -16.05 11.92 -24.58
N ASN A 185 -17.30 11.98 -25.04
CA ASN A 185 -18.16 10.85 -25.36
C ASN A 185 -17.45 9.87 -26.30
N ASP A 186 -17.63 8.57 -26.08
CA ASP A 186 -18.23 7.77 -27.15
C ASP A 186 -18.99 6.56 -26.57
N SER A 187 -20.24 6.83 -26.22
CA SER A 187 -21.30 5.84 -26.35
C SER A 187 -21.85 5.92 -27.79
N SER A 188 -21.10 5.37 -28.74
CA SER A 188 -21.52 4.84 -30.04
C SER A 188 -20.39 3.88 -30.41
N VAL A 189 -20.57 2.56 -30.46
CA VAL A 189 -21.34 1.81 -31.45
C VAL A 189 -21.74 0.51 -30.77
N ALA A 190 -22.99 0.42 -30.34
CA ALA A 190 -23.69 -0.85 -30.27
C ALA A 190 -24.69 -0.83 -31.44
N ASP A 191 -24.68 -1.92 -32.19
CA ASP A 191 -25.65 -2.32 -33.21
C ASP A 191 -25.59 -1.57 -34.56
N GLU A 192 -25.03 -2.20 -35.59
CA GLU A 192 -25.79 -2.61 -36.80
C GLU A 192 -24.93 -3.50 -37.73
N SER A 193 -25.56 -4.54 -38.29
CA SER A 193 -25.19 -5.33 -39.50
C SER A 193 -24.52 -6.72 -39.35
N ALA A 194 -25.34 -7.73 -39.05
CA ALA A 194 -25.42 -8.96 -39.86
C ALA A 194 -26.93 -9.18 -40.14
N PRO A 195 -27.38 -9.35 -41.41
CA PRO A 195 -27.14 -10.59 -42.16
C PRO A 195 -26.86 -10.38 -43.66
N GLU A 196 -26.19 -11.33 -44.31
CA GLU A 196 -26.21 -11.44 -45.77
C GLU A 196 -26.62 -12.86 -46.15
N ASN A 197 -27.89 -13.02 -46.49
CA ASN A 197 -28.39 -14.12 -47.30
C ASN A 197 -27.86 -13.93 -48.72
N SER A 198 -27.21 -14.96 -49.28
CA SER A 198 -27.11 -15.13 -50.73
C SER A 198 -27.75 -16.46 -51.08
N GLU A 199 -29.00 -16.36 -51.53
CA GLU A 199 -29.58 -17.28 -52.49
C GLU A 199 -29.06 -16.86 -53.87
N GLU A 200 -28.28 -17.72 -54.53
CA GLU A 200 -28.28 -18.03 -55.99
C GLU A 200 -27.25 -19.12 -56.29
#